data_AF-A0A944MDX5-F1
#
_entry.id   AF-A0A944MDX5-F1
#
_cell.length_a   1.000
_cell.length_b   1.000
_cell.length_c   1.000
_cell.angle_alpha   90.00
_cell.angle_beta   90.00
_cell.angle_gamma   90.00
#
_symmetry.space_group_name_H-M   'P 1'
#
loop_
_entity.id
_entity.type
_entity.pdbx_description
1 polymer ?
#
loop_
_entity_poly.entity_id
_entity_poly.type
_entity_poly.pdbx_seq_one_letter_code
_entity_poly.pdbx_strand_id
1 'polypeptide(L)'
;MKRIIICADGTWNIRDQVDKKTGRRHPTNVTKIARAIRPQSSDGTDQIVYYHEGIGTNGPLDKVTGGAFGKGMEENIRNMYRFIVYNYEPGDEIFLFGFSRGAFTVRSLAGFMNLIGLIEKDDDYYVPEMYHCYEKSKGSGSPEWEKAFHNVKGTRSCPPIKLIGVWDTVGALGAPGVIGQIFNKNKYQYHDIDLNPNIENAMHAVAIDERRKPFKPSFWSRPMSWQGELQQAWFAGVHSNVGGSYSPDGLANEALHWVVEKAEALGLECDRDYLDHFWPCFNSVLNDSMTIAYQVMGPYERQIGKRINDGEAIHQSVLDRMQHGKCDYDPPNIKGYHDNQANIPVVNTNRIKRGEPCPDL
;
A
#
# COMPACT_ATOMS: atom_id res chain seq x y z
N MET A 1 6.74 25.60 -1.71
CA MET A 1 6.62 24.19 -2.14
C MET A 1 7.15 23.34 -1.01
N LYS A 2 6.39 22.31 -0.65
CA LYS A 2 6.76 21.24 0.29
C LYS A 2 6.23 19.91 -0.23
N ARG A 3 6.73 18.82 0.34
CA ARG A 3 6.26 17.46 0.08
C ARG A 3 5.42 17.01 1.28
N ILE A 4 4.17 16.62 1.03
CA ILE A 4 3.25 16.10 2.04
C ILE A 4 3.19 14.58 1.86
N ILE A 5 3.56 13.84 2.90
CA ILE A 5 3.68 12.39 2.84
C ILE A 5 2.69 11.75 3.80
N ILE A 6 1.84 10.87 3.27
CA ILE A 6 0.93 10.05 4.06
C ILE A 6 1.44 8.61 4.09
N CYS A 7 1.67 8.06 5.27
CA CYS A 7 2.11 6.68 5.47
C CYS A 7 1.05 5.92 6.29
N ALA A 8 0.31 4.99 5.67
CA ALA A 8 -0.75 4.23 6.36
C ALA A 8 -0.40 2.75 6.48
N ASP A 9 -0.34 2.24 7.71
CA ASP A 9 0.01 0.85 7.97
C ASP A 9 -1.19 -0.11 7.88
N GLY A 10 -0.91 -1.41 7.72
CA GLY A 10 -1.90 -2.48 7.77
C GLY A 10 -2.46 -2.68 9.17
N THR A 11 -3.76 -2.98 9.28
CA THR A 11 -4.44 -3.33 10.54
C THR A 11 -3.69 -4.42 11.30
N TRP A 12 -3.61 -4.26 12.63
CA TRP A 12 -2.82 -5.05 13.58
C TRP A 12 -1.31 -4.75 13.64
N ASN A 13 -0.77 -3.93 12.73
CA ASN A 13 0.59 -3.43 12.89
C ASN A 13 0.56 -2.20 13.79
N ILE A 14 1.21 -2.33 14.95
CA ILE A 14 1.46 -1.20 15.84
C ILE A 14 2.91 -0.79 15.60
N ARG A 15 3.15 0.51 15.37
CA ARG A 15 4.50 1.08 15.15
C ARG A 15 5.50 0.66 16.23
N ASP A 16 5.00 0.54 17.46
CA ASP A 16 5.77 0.17 18.63
C ASP A 16 5.68 -1.30 19.03
N GLN A 17 5.21 -2.17 18.12
CA GLN A 17 5.13 -3.59 18.39
C GLN A 17 6.52 -4.17 18.66
N VAL A 18 6.63 -4.80 19.83
CA VAL A 18 7.79 -5.57 20.25
C VAL A 18 7.35 -7.02 20.36
N ASP A 19 8.12 -7.93 19.75
CA ASP A 19 7.92 -9.34 19.98
C ASP A 19 8.21 -9.65 21.46
N LYS A 20 7.20 -10.15 22.17
CA LYS A 20 7.25 -10.34 23.62
C LYS A 20 8.30 -11.36 24.06
N LYS A 21 8.74 -12.26 23.17
CA LYS A 21 9.70 -13.31 23.48
C LYS A 21 11.14 -12.85 23.28
N THR A 22 11.38 -12.09 22.22
CA THR A 22 12.72 -11.68 21.79
C THR A 22 13.06 -10.24 22.20
N GLY A 23 12.07 -9.43 22.56
CA GLY A 23 12.24 -8.01 22.82
C GLY A 23 12.58 -7.18 21.58
N ARG A 24 12.54 -7.79 20.39
CA ARG A 24 12.90 -7.13 19.12
C ARG A 24 11.69 -6.48 18.48
N ARG A 25 11.95 -5.40 17.73
CA ARG A 25 10.94 -4.70 16.92
C ARG A 25 10.95 -5.26 15.51
N HIS A 26 9.78 -5.39 14.91
CA HIS A 26 9.60 -5.86 13.54
C HIS A 26 8.79 -4.83 12.75
N PRO A 27 9.43 -3.73 12.31
CA PRO A 27 8.71 -2.67 11.61
C PRO A 27 8.25 -3.14 10.23
N THR A 28 7.12 -2.60 9.80
CA THR A 28 6.63 -2.71 8.42
C THR A 28 7.46 -1.81 7.50
N ASN A 29 7.36 -2.02 6.20
CA ASN A 29 7.99 -1.13 5.23
C ASN A 29 7.41 0.29 5.28
N VAL A 30 6.13 0.45 5.67
CA VAL A 30 5.51 1.77 5.93
C VAL A 30 6.19 2.46 7.11
N THR A 31 6.44 1.73 8.21
CA THR A 31 7.15 2.28 9.37
C THR A 31 8.60 2.63 9.02
N LYS A 32 9.26 1.78 8.22
CA LYS A 32 10.65 2.02 7.78
C LYS A 32 10.73 3.28 6.92
N ILE A 33 9.92 3.42 5.88
CA ILE A 33 9.97 4.60 5.01
C ILE A 33 9.57 5.88 5.77
N ALA A 34 8.54 5.84 6.62
CA ALA A 34 8.12 7.01 7.39
C ALA A 34 9.22 7.54 8.33
N ARG A 35 10.07 6.65 8.85
CA ARG A 35 11.24 7.01 9.67
C ARG A 35 12.45 7.41 8.84
N ALA A 36 12.54 6.93 7.60
CA ALA A 36 13.64 7.23 6.69
C ALA A 36 13.51 8.61 6.06
N ILE A 37 12.31 9.10 5.77
CA ILE A 37 12.12 10.40 5.11
C ILE A 37 12.73 11.51 5.97
N ARG A 38 13.64 12.30 5.37
CA ARG A 38 14.26 13.44 6.06
C ARG A 38 13.25 14.56 6.24
N PRO A 39 13.24 15.31 7.36
CA PRO A 39 12.33 16.43 7.55
C PRO A 39 12.45 17.54 6.48
N GLN A 40 13.63 17.70 5.90
CA GLN A 40 13.93 18.61 4.80
C GLN A 40 14.89 17.91 3.83
N SER A 41 14.67 18.04 2.53
CA SER A 41 15.62 17.57 1.52
C SER A 41 16.80 18.53 1.36
N SER A 42 17.86 18.04 0.73
CA SER A 42 19.09 18.78 0.43
C SER A 42 18.88 20.05 -0.41
N ASP A 43 17.79 20.13 -1.18
CA ASP A 43 17.36 21.32 -1.94
C ASP A 43 16.60 22.36 -1.08
N GLY A 44 16.41 22.10 0.21
CA GLY A 44 15.67 22.97 1.14
C GLY A 44 14.15 22.75 1.16
N THR A 45 13.62 21.77 0.42
CA THR A 45 12.18 21.46 0.42
C THR A 45 11.78 20.72 1.69
N ASP A 46 10.82 21.25 2.44
CA ASP A 46 10.27 20.58 3.62
C ASP A 46 9.50 19.30 3.23
N GLN A 47 9.66 18.23 4.00
CA GLN A 47 9.00 16.94 3.78
C GLN A 47 8.22 16.54 5.04
N ILE A 48 6.91 16.76 5.01
CA ILE A 48 6.03 16.62 6.18
C ILE A 48 5.37 15.24 6.16
N VAL A 49 5.73 14.39 7.12
CA VAL A 49 5.22 13.02 7.24
C VAL A 49 4.04 12.96 8.22
N TYR A 50 2.92 12.41 7.75
CA TYR A 50 1.83 11.91 8.58
C TYR A 50 1.87 10.39 8.58
N TYR A 51 2.09 9.80 9.76
CA TYR A 51 2.04 8.35 9.93
C TYR A 51 0.72 7.95 10.60
N HIS A 52 -0.03 7.10 9.92
CA HIS A 52 -1.27 6.51 10.39
C HIS A 52 -1.04 5.06 10.83
N GLU A 53 -1.28 4.79 12.10
CA GLU A 53 -1.24 3.43 12.65
C GLU A 53 -2.36 2.58 12.06
N GLY A 54 -2.04 1.36 11.65
CA GLY A 54 -3.05 0.44 11.14
C GLY A 54 -4.12 0.19 12.20
N ILE A 55 -5.38 0.08 11.78
CA ILE A 55 -6.53 -0.10 12.68
C ILE A 55 -6.21 -1.20 13.72
N GLY A 56 -6.05 -0.79 14.98
CA GLY A 56 -5.88 -1.67 16.13
C GLY A 56 -7.08 -1.44 17.05
N THR A 57 -7.95 -2.42 17.17
CA THR A 57 -9.13 -2.31 18.04
C THR A 57 -8.70 -2.40 19.50
N ASN A 58 -9.31 -1.55 20.32
CA ASN A 58 -9.23 -1.64 21.78
C ASN A 58 -9.92 -2.94 22.23
N GLY A 59 -9.17 -4.04 22.25
CA GLY A 59 -9.53 -5.25 23.01
C GLY A 59 -9.71 -6.55 22.21
N PRO A 60 -9.72 -7.69 22.92
CA PRO A 60 -9.77 -9.03 22.30
C PRO A 60 -11.13 -9.40 21.69
N LEU A 61 -12.25 -8.73 22.03
CA LEU A 61 -13.58 -9.02 21.46
C LEU A 61 -13.79 -8.37 20.07
N ASP A 62 -13.19 -7.20 19.81
CA ASP A 62 -13.32 -6.49 18.53
C ASP A 62 -12.40 -7.06 17.43
N LYS A 63 -11.70 -8.16 17.72
CA LYS A 63 -10.90 -8.93 16.75
C LYS A 63 -11.74 -9.59 15.65
N VAL A 64 -13.06 -9.71 15.85
CA VAL A 64 -13.93 -10.59 15.04
C VAL A 64 -15.04 -9.84 14.28
N THR A 65 -15.35 -8.60 14.63
CA THR A 65 -16.49 -7.88 14.04
C THR A 65 -16.08 -6.92 12.93
N GLY A 66 -16.31 -7.31 11.67
CA GLY A 66 -16.11 -6.49 10.46
C GLY A 66 -16.80 -5.12 10.42
N GLY A 67 -17.67 -4.79 11.39
CA GLY A 67 -18.39 -3.52 11.49
C GLY A 67 -17.57 -2.36 12.09
N ALA A 68 -16.68 -2.63 13.04
CA ALA A 68 -15.78 -1.61 13.61
C ALA A 68 -14.65 -1.23 12.63
N PHE A 69 -14.19 -2.20 11.84
CA PHE A 69 -13.15 -1.98 10.82
C PHE A 69 -13.57 -0.99 9.73
N GLY A 70 -14.83 -1.01 9.28
CA GLY A 70 -15.32 -0.07 8.27
C GLY A 70 -15.43 1.37 8.77
N LYS A 71 -16.01 1.56 9.98
CA LYS A 71 -16.10 2.89 10.60
C LYS A 71 -14.71 3.48 10.90
N GLY A 72 -13.78 2.67 11.39
CA GLY A 72 -12.41 3.11 11.63
C GLY A 72 -11.68 3.51 10.35
N MET A 73 -11.90 2.79 9.25
CA MET A 73 -11.28 3.13 7.96
C MET A 73 -11.79 4.46 7.38
N GLU A 74 -13.10 4.71 7.43
CA GLU A 74 -13.69 6.00 7.04
C GLU A 74 -13.06 7.16 7.83
N GLU A 75 -12.97 7.01 9.16
CA GLU A 75 -12.36 8.02 10.02
C GLU A 75 -10.90 8.28 9.64
N ASN A 76 -10.13 7.22 9.35
CA ASN A 76 -8.74 7.35 8.92
C ASN A 76 -8.62 8.13 7.60
N ILE A 77 -9.45 7.84 6.60
CA ILE A 77 -9.43 8.58 5.33
C ILE A 77 -9.76 10.06 5.58
N ARG A 78 -10.80 10.35 6.38
CA ARG A 78 -11.16 11.73 6.71
C ARG A 78 -10.05 12.46 7.48
N ASN A 79 -9.34 11.79 8.38
CA ASN A 79 -8.24 12.37 9.13
C ASN A 79 -7.02 12.65 8.24
N MET A 80 -6.65 11.73 7.35
CA MET A 80 -5.58 11.97 6.38
C MET A 80 -5.95 13.06 5.37
N TYR A 81 -7.21 13.11 4.93
CA TYR A 81 -7.72 14.20 4.09
C TYR A 81 -7.61 15.56 4.79
N ARG A 82 -8.05 15.66 6.05
CA ARG A 82 -7.89 16.87 6.86
C ARG A 82 -6.44 17.29 7.02
N PHE A 83 -5.53 16.33 7.24
CA PHE A 83 -4.11 16.63 7.30
C PHE A 83 -3.62 17.28 6.00
N ILE A 84 -4.04 16.79 4.83
CA ILE A 84 -3.72 17.41 3.55
C ILE A 84 -4.35 18.80 3.45
N VAL A 85 -5.64 18.96 3.72
CA VAL A 85 -6.35 20.27 3.70
C VAL A 85 -5.64 21.30 4.58
N TYR A 86 -5.15 20.89 5.76
CA TYR A 86 -4.52 21.79 6.71
C TYR A 86 -3.10 22.21 6.35
N ASN A 87 -2.40 21.42 5.54
CA ASN A 87 -1.00 21.67 5.22
C ASN A 87 -0.78 22.07 3.75
N TYR A 88 -1.64 21.69 2.82
CA TYR A 88 -1.44 21.88 1.39
C TYR A 88 -1.53 23.35 0.95
N GLU A 89 -0.50 23.79 0.23
CA GLU A 89 -0.46 25.03 -0.54
C GLU A 89 -0.29 24.71 -2.03
N PRO A 90 -0.80 25.56 -2.95
CA PRO A 90 -0.61 25.35 -4.38
C PRO A 90 0.86 25.15 -4.76
N GLY A 91 1.14 24.06 -5.47
CA GLY A 91 2.48 23.68 -5.89
C GLY A 91 3.19 22.69 -4.97
N ASP A 92 2.57 22.26 -3.87
CA ASP A 92 3.07 21.17 -3.05
C ASP A 92 2.88 19.80 -3.72
N GLU A 93 3.73 18.85 -3.37
CA GLU A 93 3.69 17.49 -3.90
C GLU A 93 3.12 16.51 -2.86
N ILE A 94 2.30 15.56 -3.28
CA ILE A 94 1.69 14.56 -2.37
C ILE A 94 2.26 13.17 -2.65
N PHE A 95 2.78 12.52 -1.62
CA PHE A 95 3.25 11.13 -1.65
C PHE A 95 2.42 10.27 -0.71
N LEU A 96 1.95 9.13 -1.20
CA LEU A 96 1.11 8.22 -0.44
C LEU A 96 1.77 6.84 -0.35
N PHE A 97 1.95 6.33 0.86
CA PHE A 97 2.51 5.02 1.12
C PHE A 97 1.57 4.17 1.95
N GLY A 98 1.43 2.88 1.61
CA GLY A 98 0.65 2.00 2.45
C GLY A 98 0.93 0.52 2.28
N PHE A 99 0.63 -0.25 3.31
CA PHE A 99 0.75 -1.72 3.30
C PHE A 99 -0.61 -2.36 3.59
N SER A 100 -0.97 -3.42 2.86
CA SER A 100 -2.16 -4.23 3.15
C SER A 100 -3.45 -3.40 3.07
N ARG A 101 -4.20 -3.30 4.18
CA ARG A 101 -5.35 -2.39 4.31
C ARG A 101 -4.96 -0.92 4.37
N GLY A 102 -3.75 -0.59 4.84
CA GLY A 102 -3.21 0.77 4.74
C GLY A 102 -3.01 1.20 3.28
N ALA A 103 -2.57 0.27 2.42
CA ALA A 103 -2.51 0.50 0.97
C ALA A 103 -3.90 0.76 0.37
N PHE A 104 -4.91 -0.02 0.78
CA PHE A 104 -6.30 0.20 0.38
C PHE A 104 -6.79 1.59 0.87
N THR A 105 -6.40 1.99 2.09
CA THR A 105 -6.77 3.29 2.68
C THR A 105 -6.19 4.48 1.93
N VAL A 106 -4.90 4.47 1.58
CA VAL A 106 -4.32 5.58 0.81
C VAL A 106 -4.81 5.63 -0.63
N ARG A 107 -5.13 4.47 -1.24
CA ARG A 107 -5.79 4.43 -2.56
C ARG A 107 -7.19 5.02 -2.50
N SER A 108 -7.98 4.68 -1.48
CA SER A 108 -9.29 5.30 -1.25
C SER A 108 -9.21 6.79 -0.95
N LEU A 109 -8.17 7.25 -0.23
CA LEU A 109 -7.92 8.68 -0.03
C LEU A 109 -7.72 9.39 -1.36
N ALA A 110 -6.94 8.81 -2.28
CA ALA A 110 -6.75 9.37 -3.62
C ALA A 110 -8.07 9.42 -4.42
N GLY A 111 -8.90 8.37 -4.36
CA GLY A 111 -10.23 8.37 -4.96
C GLY A 111 -11.18 9.40 -4.34
N PHE A 112 -11.15 9.56 -3.02
CA PHE A 112 -11.92 10.58 -2.30
C PHE A 112 -11.51 11.99 -2.72
N MET A 113 -10.22 12.29 -2.72
CA MET A 113 -9.70 13.58 -3.19
C MET A 113 -10.04 13.84 -4.65
N ASN A 114 -10.00 12.82 -5.52
CA ASN A 114 -10.39 12.96 -6.91
C ASN A 114 -11.87 13.36 -7.09
N LEU A 115 -12.76 12.83 -6.26
CA LEU A 115 -14.19 13.17 -6.33
C LEU A 115 -14.47 14.57 -5.75
N ILE A 116 -13.92 14.89 -4.58
CA ILE A 116 -14.31 16.07 -3.78
C ILE A 116 -13.42 17.28 -4.08
N GLY A 117 -12.16 17.06 -4.48
CA GLY A 117 -11.12 18.08 -4.47
C GLY A 117 -10.65 18.38 -3.04
N LEU A 118 -10.00 19.54 -2.85
CA LEU A 118 -9.67 20.08 -1.53
C LEU A 118 -10.60 21.23 -1.15
N ILE A 119 -11.17 21.14 0.04
CA ILE A 119 -11.95 22.23 0.63
C ILE A 119 -11.07 23.27 1.31
N GLU A 120 -11.68 24.38 1.70
CA GLU A 120 -11.07 25.34 2.63
C GLU A 120 -11.04 24.79 4.06
N LYS A 121 -10.04 25.20 4.84
CA LYS A 121 -9.83 24.66 6.21
C LYS A 121 -11.03 24.91 7.12
N ASP A 122 -11.71 26.03 6.94
CA ASP A 122 -12.90 26.39 7.72
C ASP A 122 -14.09 25.45 7.46
N ASP A 123 -14.09 24.69 6.37
CA ASP A 123 -15.20 23.82 5.95
C ASP A 123 -15.00 22.35 6.39
N ASP A 124 -13.95 22.05 7.17
CA ASP A 124 -13.58 20.67 7.56
C ASP A 124 -14.68 19.91 8.32
N TYR A 125 -15.62 20.65 8.91
CA TYR A 125 -16.75 20.11 9.64
C TYR A 125 -17.77 19.42 8.72
N TYR A 126 -17.75 19.73 7.41
CA TYR A 126 -18.56 19.09 6.38
C TYR A 126 -17.93 17.85 5.73
N VAL A 127 -16.67 17.54 6.08
CA VAL A 127 -15.98 16.34 5.56
C VAL A 127 -16.75 15.03 5.79
N PRO A 128 -17.47 14.79 6.90
CA PRO A 128 -18.32 13.61 7.05
C PRO A 128 -19.40 13.51 5.97
N GLU A 129 -20.09 14.61 5.65
CA GLU A 129 -21.14 14.66 4.62
C GLU A 129 -20.57 14.50 3.21
N MET A 130 -19.41 15.07 2.93
CA MET A 130 -18.69 14.88 1.66
C MET A 130 -18.22 13.43 1.51
N TYR A 131 -17.73 12.83 2.59
CA TYR A 131 -17.37 11.42 2.60
C TYR A 131 -18.58 10.54 2.34
N HIS A 132 -19.74 10.88 2.91
CA HIS A 132 -20.98 10.19 2.59
C HIS A 132 -21.34 10.25 1.10
N CYS A 133 -21.07 11.37 0.42
CA CYS A 133 -21.23 11.46 -1.04
C CYS A 133 -20.31 10.47 -1.77
N TYR A 134 -19.05 10.37 -1.36
CA TYR A 134 -18.10 9.38 -1.88
C TYR A 134 -18.58 7.94 -1.63
N GLU A 135 -19.04 7.61 -0.41
CA GLU A 135 -19.56 6.28 -0.07
C GLU A 135 -20.76 5.86 -0.92
N LYS A 136 -21.58 6.83 -1.32
CA LYS A 136 -22.79 6.61 -2.11
C LYS A 136 -22.59 6.84 -3.61
N SER A 137 -21.35 7.12 -4.03
CA SER A 137 -20.99 7.48 -5.41
C SER A 137 -21.89 8.61 -5.96
N LYS A 138 -22.13 9.62 -5.13
CA LYS A 138 -22.95 10.80 -5.43
C LYS A 138 -22.04 11.95 -5.84
N GLY A 139 -22.31 12.52 -7.01
CA GLY A 139 -21.59 13.67 -7.57
C GLY A 139 -22.45 14.94 -7.58
N SER A 140 -21.86 16.00 -8.16
CA SER A 140 -22.51 17.29 -8.38
C SER A 140 -23.93 17.15 -8.96
N GLY A 141 -24.88 17.92 -8.42
CA GLY A 141 -26.29 17.89 -8.83
C GLY A 141 -27.16 16.82 -8.17
N SER A 142 -26.59 15.95 -7.34
CA SER A 142 -27.38 15.05 -6.48
C SER A 142 -27.84 15.74 -5.20
N PRO A 143 -29.00 15.37 -4.60
CA PRO A 143 -29.46 15.97 -3.34
C PRO A 143 -28.46 15.84 -2.20
N GLU A 144 -27.74 14.71 -2.13
CA GLU A 144 -26.70 14.47 -1.13
C GLU A 144 -25.52 15.43 -1.31
N TRP A 145 -25.09 15.66 -2.56
CA TRP A 145 -24.03 16.61 -2.87
C TRP A 145 -24.45 18.05 -2.55
N GLU A 146 -25.60 18.50 -3.04
CA GLU A 146 -26.07 19.86 -2.77
C GLU A 146 -26.19 20.11 -1.26
N LYS A 147 -26.62 19.11 -0.49
CA LYS A 147 -26.65 19.20 0.98
C LYS A 147 -25.25 19.29 1.58
N ALA A 148 -24.30 18.46 1.14
CA ALA A 148 -22.94 18.44 1.66
C ALA A 148 -22.18 19.73 1.35
N PHE A 149 -22.45 20.36 0.19
CA PHE A 149 -21.74 21.54 -0.29
C PHE A 149 -22.49 22.86 -0.09
N HIS A 150 -23.73 22.85 0.42
CA HIS A 150 -24.59 24.04 0.56
C HIS A 150 -23.92 25.25 1.21
N ASN A 151 -23.04 25.01 2.18
CA ASN A 151 -22.37 26.05 2.97
C ASN A 151 -20.84 26.03 2.82
N VAL A 152 -20.31 25.24 1.89
CA VAL A 152 -18.87 25.14 1.64
C VAL A 152 -18.45 26.41 0.91
N LYS A 153 -17.48 27.14 1.48
CA LYS A 153 -17.05 28.45 0.96
C LYS A 153 -16.36 28.32 -0.39
N GLY A 154 -15.66 27.21 -0.61
CA GLY A 154 -15.00 26.92 -1.87
C GLY A 154 -14.36 25.56 -1.92
N THR A 155 -14.16 25.07 -3.14
CA THR A 155 -13.35 23.89 -3.42
C THR A 155 -12.25 24.22 -4.42
N ARG A 156 -11.15 23.50 -4.28
CA ARG A 156 -10.03 23.46 -5.21
C ARG A 156 -9.99 22.08 -5.84
N SER A 157 -9.53 22.00 -7.08
CA SER A 157 -9.28 20.71 -7.74
C SER A 157 -8.35 19.84 -6.89
N CYS A 158 -8.49 18.52 -7.03
CA CYS A 158 -7.55 17.56 -6.44
C CYS A 158 -6.11 17.91 -6.88
N PRO A 159 -5.16 18.10 -5.95
CA PRO A 159 -3.76 18.28 -6.30
C PRO A 159 -3.20 17.04 -6.99
N PRO A 160 -2.14 17.21 -7.81
CA PRO A 160 -1.39 16.07 -8.30
C PRO A 160 -0.82 15.24 -7.15
N ILE A 161 -1.03 13.93 -7.23
CA ILE A 161 -0.47 12.91 -6.34
C ILE A 161 0.77 12.37 -7.04
N LYS A 162 1.92 12.82 -6.56
CA LYS A 162 3.24 12.54 -7.14
C LYS A 162 3.53 11.05 -7.20
N LEU A 163 3.22 10.32 -6.13
CA LEU A 163 3.43 8.88 -6.04
C LEU A 163 2.44 8.22 -5.09
N ILE A 164 1.91 7.06 -5.49
CA ILE A 164 1.32 6.06 -4.59
C ILE A 164 2.21 4.81 -4.59
N GLY A 165 2.94 4.59 -3.49
CA GLY A 165 3.81 3.43 -3.29
C GLY A 165 3.21 2.45 -2.29
N VAL A 166 2.80 1.27 -2.72
CA VAL A 166 2.06 0.32 -1.88
C VAL A 166 2.66 -1.07 -1.85
N TRP A 167 2.58 -1.72 -0.69
CA TRP A 167 2.91 -3.11 -0.49
C TRP A 167 1.64 -3.93 -0.32
N ASP A 168 1.48 -4.94 -1.16
CA ASP A 168 0.48 -6.01 -1.12
C ASP A 168 -0.94 -5.56 -0.73
N THR A 169 -1.52 -4.61 -1.47
CA THR A 169 -2.89 -4.14 -1.27
C THR A 169 -3.89 -5.29 -1.20
N VAL A 170 -4.65 -5.37 -0.11
CA VAL A 170 -5.77 -6.31 0.05
C VAL A 170 -7.04 -5.56 0.41
N GLY A 171 -8.20 -6.05 -0.05
CA GLY A 171 -9.48 -5.41 0.23
C GLY A 171 -9.86 -5.40 1.71
N ALA A 172 -10.81 -4.53 2.07
CA ALA A 172 -11.29 -4.37 3.46
C ALA A 172 -12.03 -5.60 4.04
N LEU A 173 -12.33 -6.62 3.23
CA LEU A 173 -13.07 -7.83 3.60
C LEU A 173 -12.17 -8.86 4.31
N GLY A 174 -11.62 -8.50 5.47
CA GLY A 174 -10.60 -9.28 6.18
C GLY A 174 -11.09 -10.31 7.21
N ALA A 175 -12.40 -10.55 7.39
CA ALA A 175 -12.86 -11.50 8.40
C ALA A 175 -12.92 -12.95 7.85
N PRO A 176 -12.27 -13.93 8.47
CA PRO A 176 -12.48 -15.34 8.14
C PRO A 176 -13.92 -15.74 8.46
N GLY A 177 -14.60 -16.37 7.50
CA GLY A 177 -15.93 -16.95 7.66
C GLY A 177 -16.96 -16.47 6.63
N VAL A 178 -17.89 -17.37 6.31
CA VAL A 178 -18.99 -17.22 5.34
C VAL A 178 -19.86 -15.97 5.61
N ILE A 179 -19.87 -15.47 6.85
CA ILE A 179 -20.64 -14.29 7.29
C ILE A 179 -20.00 -12.98 6.78
N GLY A 180 -18.67 -12.88 6.71
CA GLY A 180 -17.97 -11.67 6.24
C GLY A 180 -18.06 -11.45 4.72
N GLN A 181 -18.27 -12.51 3.94
CA GLN A 181 -18.37 -12.42 2.48
C GLN A 181 -19.79 -12.16 1.96
N ILE A 182 -20.83 -12.52 2.74
CA ILE A 182 -22.24 -12.37 2.34
C ILE A 182 -22.80 -11.00 2.75
N PHE A 183 -22.47 -10.50 3.95
CA PHE A 183 -23.07 -9.26 4.48
C PHE A 183 -22.35 -7.96 4.07
N ASN A 184 -21.15 -8.05 3.50
CA ASN A 184 -20.26 -6.90 3.33
C ASN A 184 -19.87 -6.62 1.86
N LYS A 185 -20.40 -7.38 0.89
CA LYS A 185 -20.10 -7.16 -0.54
C LYS A 185 -20.46 -5.74 -1.02
N ASN A 186 -21.53 -5.15 -0.51
CA ASN A 186 -22.00 -3.83 -0.96
C ASN A 186 -21.42 -2.67 -0.14
N LYS A 187 -20.79 -2.92 1.01
CA LYS A 187 -20.36 -1.86 1.94
C LYS A 187 -18.97 -1.30 1.65
N TYR A 188 -18.19 -1.93 0.76
CA TYR A 188 -16.83 -1.47 0.45
C TYR A 188 -16.53 -1.38 -1.05
N GLN A 189 -17.53 -1.63 -1.91
CA GLN A 189 -17.40 -1.49 -3.37
C GLN A 189 -17.31 -0.02 -3.83
N TYR A 190 -17.66 0.94 -2.96
CA TYR A 190 -17.62 2.36 -3.29
C TYR A 190 -16.21 2.96 -3.24
N HIS A 191 -15.26 2.28 -2.57
CA HIS A 191 -13.91 2.77 -2.49
C HIS A 191 -13.29 2.72 -3.88
N ASP A 192 -13.24 3.86 -4.55
CA ASP A 192 -12.42 4.05 -5.72
C ASP A 192 -10.95 3.95 -5.30
N ILE A 193 -10.40 2.76 -5.54
CA ILE A 193 -8.99 2.45 -5.35
C ILE A 193 -8.25 2.36 -6.67
N ASP A 194 -8.90 2.69 -7.79
CA ASP A 194 -8.32 2.61 -9.12
C ASP A 194 -7.45 3.85 -9.42
N LEU A 195 -6.89 3.89 -10.63
CA LEU A 195 -6.12 5.04 -11.08
C LEU A 195 -7.07 6.16 -11.50
N ASN A 196 -6.76 7.38 -11.07
CA ASN A 196 -7.47 8.59 -11.46
C ASN A 196 -6.50 9.62 -12.08
N PRO A 197 -7.01 10.66 -12.77
CA PRO A 197 -6.18 11.60 -13.51
C PRO A 197 -5.16 12.38 -12.67
N ASN A 198 -5.34 12.45 -11.35
CA ASN A 198 -4.43 13.17 -10.46
C ASN A 198 -3.26 12.29 -9.97
N ILE A 199 -3.28 10.98 -10.21
CA ILE A 199 -2.18 10.09 -9.83
C ILE A 199 -1.14 10.08 -10.95
N GLU A 200 0.08 10.51 -10.66
CA GLU A 200 1.18 10.56 -11.64
C GLU A 200 1.97 9.24 -11.68
N ASN A 201 2.23 8.64 -10.52
CA ASN A 201 3.04 7.42 -10.41
C ASN A 201 2.40 6.44 -9.41
N ALA A 202 2.36 5.16 -9.78
CA ALA A 202 1.72 4.10 -9.01
C ALA A 202 2.61 2.86 -8.98
N MET A 203 3.13 2.52 -7.80
CA MET A 203 4.06 1.41 -7.58
C MET A 203 3.43 0.43 -6.59
N HIS A 204 3.24 -0.82 -7.01
CA HIS A 204 2.64 -1.87 -6.17
C HIS A 204 3.57 -3.08 -6.08
N ALA A 205 4.17 -3.31 -4.92
CA ALA A 205 4.92 -4.53 -4.63
C ALA A 205 3.95 -5.64 -4.19
N VAL A 206 3.95 -6.80 -4.86
CA VAL A 206 2.94 -7.86 -4.69
C VAL A 206 3.60 -9.18 -4.29
N ALA A 207 3.03 -9.87 -3.29
CA ALA A 207 3.55 -11.15 -2.80
C ALA A 207 3.22 -12.32 -3.74
N ILE A 208 4.23 -13.11 -4.15
CA ILE A 208 4.05 -14.30 -4.99
C ILE A 208 3.42 -15.46 -4.21
N ASP A 209 3.89 -15.69 -2.99
CA ASP A 209 3.65 -16.93 -2.24
C ASP A 209 2.46 -16.84 -1.27
N GLU A 210 1.75 -15.71 -1.25
CA GLU A 210 0.59 -15.52 -0.39
C GLU A 210 -0.64 -16.28 -0.92
N ARG A 211 -1.06 -17.30 -0.15
CA ARG A 211 -2.10 -18.26 -0.54
C ARG A 211 -3.39 -18.17 0.27
N ARG A 212 -3.49 -17.28 1.25
CA ARG A 212 -4.71 -17.11 2.06
C ARG A 212 -5.78 -16.41 1.22
N LYS A 213 -6.93 -17.06 1.02
CA LYS A 213 -8.07 -16.50 0.26
C LYS A 213 -8.47 -15.06 0.66
N PRO A 214 -8.53 -14.68 1.96
CA PRO A 214 -8.84 -13.30 2.37
C PRO A 214 -7.78 -12.27 1.99
N PHE A 215 -6.56 -12.70 1.64
CA PHE A 215 -5.44 -11.86 1.22
C PHE A 215 -5.29 -11.85 -0.31
N LYS A 216 -6.40 -12.00 -1.03
CA LYS A 216 -6.42 -11.79 -2.48
C LYS A 216 -6.00 -10.33 -2.77
N PRO A 217 -4.99 -10.12 -3.63
CA PRO A 217 -4.50 -8.77 -3.92
C PRO A 217 -5.49 -7.98 -4.78
N SER A 218 -5.59 -6.68 -4.51
CA SER A 218 -6.30 -5.71 -5.34
C SER A 218 -5.32 -5.01 -6.28
N PHE A 219 -5.34 -5.39 -7.55
CA PHE A 219 -4.53 -4.74 -8.59
C PHE A 219 -5.16 -3.43 -9.08
N TRP A 220 -4.35 -2.55 -9.65
CA TRP A 220 -4.80 -1.49 -10.54
C TRP A 220 -5.06 -2.04 -11.94
N SER A 221 -6.05 -1.46 -12.62
CA SER A 221 -6.20 -1.54 -14.07
C SER A 221 -5.72 -0.22 -14.68
N ARG A 222 -5.04 -0.24 -15.83
CA ARG A 222 -4.57 0.98 -16.49
C ARG A 222 -5.65 1.52 -17.45
N PRO A 223 -6.30 2.66 -17.15
CA PRO A 223 -7.22 3.28 -18.11
C PRO A 223 -6.46 3.76 -19.35
N MET A 224 -7.04 3.62 -20.54
CA MET A 224 -6.40 4.05 -21.81
C MET A 224 -6.05 5.55 -21.83
N SER A 225 -6.82 6.38 -21.11
CA SER A 225 -6.58 7.82 -21.01
C SER A 225 -5.49 8.20 -20.02
N TRP A 226 -5.06 7.29 -19.15
CA TRP A 226 -4.11 7.57 -18.08
C TRP A 226 -2.67 7.50 -18.57
N GLN A 227 -1.87 8.51 -18.27
CA GLN A 227 -0.52 8.71 -18.84
C GLN A 227 0.63 8.57 -17.82
N GLY A 228 0.33 8.18 -16.59
CA GLY A 228 1.35 8.06 -15.55
C GLY A 228 2.21 6.80 -15.67
N GLU A 229 3.14 6.62 -14.72
CA GLU A 229 3.92 5.38 -14.59
C GLU A 229 3.24 4.40 -13.63
N LEU A 230 2.80 3.26 -14.15
CA LEU A 230 2.25 2.16 -13.34
C LEU A 230 3.18 0.94 -13.41
N GLN A 231 3.63 0.47 -12.24
CA GLN A 231 4.33 -0.80 -12.08
C GLN A 231 3.73 -1.62 -10.93
N GLN A 232 3.38 -2.87 -11.21
CA GLN A 232 2.85 -3.84 -10.26
C GLN A 232 3.80 -5.05 -10.23
N ALA A 233 4.81 -4.96 -9.38
CA ALA A 233 5.95 -5.86 -9.38
C ALA A 233 5.79 -7.02 -8.38
N TRP A 234 5.99 -8.24 -8.85
CA TRP A 234 5.97 -9.46 -8.03
C TRP A 234 7.28 -9.64 -7.27
N PHE A 235 7.17 -9.92 -5.96
CA PHE A 235 8.26 -10.19 -5.03
C PHE A 235 8.07 -11.54 -4.34
N ALA A 236 9.18 -12.26 -4.10
CA ALA A 236 9.18 -13.54 -3.41
C ALA A 236 8.78 -13.33 -1.95
N GLY A 237 7.92 -14.21 -1.42
CA GLY A 237 7.37 -14.09 -0.09
C GLY A 237 5.84 -14.16 -0.01
N VAL A 238 5.35 -14.46 1.19
CA VAL A 238 3.96 -14.19 1.61
C VAL A 238 3.75 -12.70 1.94
N HIS A 239 2.52 -12.30 2.30
CA HIS A 239 2.13 -10.91 2.55
C HIS A 239 3.13 -10.07 3.37
N SER A 240 3.58 -10.60 4.51
CA SER A 240 4.53 -9.92 5.41
C SER A 240 6.01 -10.11 5.01
N ASN A 241 6.32 -11.06 4.14
CA ASN A 241 7.63 -11.07 3.47
C ASN A 241 7.75 -9.97 2.41
N VAL A 242 6.66 -9.31 2.00
CA VAL A 242 6.69 -8.14 1.10
C VAL A 242 6.44 -6.83 1.86
N GLY A 243 5.52 -6.80 2.81
CA GLY A 243 5.19 -5.59 3.57
C GLY A 243 5.96 -5.38 4.86
N GLY A 244 6.72 -6.37 5.33
CA GLY A 244 7.43 -6.34 6.60
C GLY A 244 6.66 -6.99 7.77
N SER A 245 7.15 -6.74 8.99
CA SER A 245 6.71 -7.37 10.27
C SER A 245 7.29 -8.75 10.58
N TYR A 246 8.19 -9.29 9.76
CA TYR A 246 8.95 -10.52 10.09
C TYR A 246 10.37 -10.22 10.57
N SER A 247 11.03 -11.24 11.11
CA SER A 247 12.48 -11.27 11.35
C SER A 247 13.00 -12.69 11.07
N PRO A 248 14.03 -12.85 10.24
CA PRO A 248 14.67 -11.81 9.42
C PRO A 248 13.71 -11.24 8.36
N ASP A 249 13.93 -9.98 7.95
CA ASP A 249 13.02 -9.21 7.08
C ASP A 249 13.60 -8.94 5.68
N GLY A 250 14.65 -9.65 5.31
CA GLY A 250 15.41 -9.33 4.10
C GLY A 250 14.63 -9.46 2.79
N LEU A 251 13.65 -10.37 2.70
CA LEU A 251 12.70 -10.40 1.58
C LEU A 251 11.84 -9.13 1.52
N ALA A 252 11.41 -8.61 2.67
CA ALA A 252 10.61 -7.38 2.71
C ALA A 252 11.46 -6.16 2.36
N ASN A 253 12.74 -6.21 2.70
CA ASN A 253 13.70 -5.15 2.39
C ASN A 253 13.96 -5.04 0.87
N GLU A 254 13.86 -6.14 0.10
CA GLU A 254 13.86 -6.06 -1.37
C GLU A 254 12.74 -5.16 -1.90
N ALA A 255 11.52 -5.37 -1.40
CA ALA A 255 10.36 -4.56 -1.77
C ALA A 255 10.40 -3.14 -1.19
N LEU A 256 11.00 -2.94 -0.02
CA LEU A 256 11.22 -1.62 0.57
C LEU A 256 12.13 -0.80 -0.34
N HIS A 257 13.28 -1.35 -0.72
CA HIS A 257 14.28 -0.61 -1.49
C HIS A 257 13.75 -0.27 -2.88
N TRP A 258 12.98 -1.14 -3.50
CA TRP A 258 12.34 -0.83 -4.79
C TRP A 258 11.40 0.38 -4.71
N VAL A 259 10.48 0.43 -3.73
CA VAL A 259 9.56 1.58 -3.58
C VAL A 259 10.31 2.85 -3.20
N VAL A 260 11.33 2.77 -2.33
CA VAL A 260 12.16 3.93 -1.96
C VAL A 260 12.88 4.49 -3.19
N GLU A 261 13.48 3.65 -4.05
CA GLU A 261 14.14 4.12 -5.27
C GLU A 261 13.18 4.91 -6.17
N LYS A 262 11.94 4.41 -6.33
CA LYS A 262 10.91 5.10 -7.11
C LYS A 262 10.52 6.44 -6.49
N ALA A 263 10.49 6.54 -5.17
CA ALA A 263 10.22 7.80 -4.48
C ALA A 263 11.39 8.79 -4.60
N GLU A 264 12.64 8.31 -4.43
CA GLU A 264 13.86 9.11 -4.57
C GLU A 264 14.02 9.67 -5.99
N ALA A 265 13.68 8.87 -7.01
CA ALA A 265 13.67 9.32 -8.41
C ALA A 265 12.68 10.47 -8.68
N LEU A 266 11.68 10.64 -7.81
CA LEU A 266 10.68 11.71 -7.87
C LEU A 266 10.97 12.86 -6.89
N GLY A 267 12.17 12.87 -6.28
CA GLY A 267 12.64 13.96 -5.41
C GLY A 267 12.40 13.74 -3.91
N LEU A 268 11.77 12.64 -3.48
CA LEU A 268 11.63 12.36 -2.05
C LEU A 268 12.98 11.95 -1.45
N GLU A 269 13.46 12.64 -0.43
CA GLU A 269 14.77 12.34 0.15
C GLU A 269 14.65 11.52 1.45
N CYS A 270 15.30 10.36 1.45
CA CYS A 270 15.39 9.45 2.60
C CYS A 270 16.82 9.41 3.20
N ASP A 271 16.88 9.13 4.49
CA ASP A 271 18.09 8.82 5.22
C ASP A 271 18.63 7.45 4.80
N ARG A 272 19.74 7.49 4.05
CA ARG A 272 20.41 6.30 3.53
C ARG A 272 21.03 5.46 4.65
N ASP A 273 21.68 6.09 5.63
CA ASP A 273 22.32 5.40 6.74
C ASP A 273 21.28 4.67 7.59
N TYR A 274 20.12 5.29 7.80
CA TYR A 274 18.99 4.62 8.44
C TYR A 274 18.51 3.40 7.64
N LEU A 275 18.35 3.54 6.32
CA LEU A 275 17.86 2.48 5.44
C LEU A 275 18.85 1.32 5.28
N ASP A 276 20.15 1.57 5.37
CA ASP A 276 21.20 0.53 5.24
C ASP A 276 21.14 -0.52 6.36
N HIS A 277 20.48 -0.23 7.48
CA HIS A 277 20.17 -1.22 8.53
C HIS A 277 19.15 -2.27 8.07
N PHE A 278 18.34 -1.97 7.05
CA PHE A 278 17.31 -2.86 6.51
C PHE A 278 17.84 -3.57 5.26
N TRP A 279 18.78 -4.48 5.47
CA TRP A 279 19.50 -5.15 4.38
C TRP A 279 18.56 -5.97 3.47
N PRO A 280 18.53 -5.72 2.15
CA PRO A 280 17.77 -6.50 1.17
C PRO A 280 18.41 -7.86 0.91
N CYS A 281 17.61 -8.93 0.96
CA CYS A 281 18.15 -10.28 0.97
C CYS A 281 17.22 -11.27 0.27
N PHE A 282 17.43 -11.48 -1.03
CA PHE A 282 16.62 -12.41 -1.81
C PHE A 282 16.65 -13.86 -1.29
N ASN A 283 17.71 -14.28 -0.59
CA ASN A 283 17.84 -15.61 0.02
C ASN A 283 17.42 -15.65 1.50
N SER A 284 16.74 -14.62 2.01
CA SER A 284 16.18 -14.62 3.36
C SER A 284 14.99 -15.59 3.52
N VAL A 285 14.44 -15.66 4.73
CA VAL A 285 13.46 -16.67 5.13
C VAL A 285 12.11 -16.45 4.43
N LEU A 286 11.66 -17.46 3.70
CA LEU A 286 10.31 -17.56 3.19
C LEU A 286 9.40 -18.12 4.29
N ASN A 287 8.46 -17.31 4.78
CA ASN A 287 7.54 -17.71 5.83
C ASN A 287 6.29 -18.39 5.24
N ASP A 288 5.71 -19.33 5.99
CA ASP A 288 4.39 -19.89 5.69
C ASP A 288 3.31 -19.23 6.56
N SER A 289 2.33 -18.62 5.91
CA SER A 289 1.18 -17.97 6.57
C SER A 289 -0.08 -18.84 6.62
N MET A 290 -0.05 -20.04 6.02
CA MET A 290 -1.18 -20.97 5.93
C MET A 290 -1.37 -21.76 7.23
N THR A 291 -1.90 -21.09 8.26
CA THR A 291 -2.39 -21.78 9.46
C THR A 291 -3.49 -22.78 9.13
N ILE A 292 -3.77 -23.73 10.03
CA ILE A 292 -4.81 -24.77 9.86
C ILE A 292 -6.15 -24.14 9.41
N ALA A 293 -6.54 -23.02 10.02
CA ALA A 293 -7.77 -22.32 9.66
C ALA A 293 -7.80 -21.89 8.19
N TYR A 294 -6.69 -21.39 7.64
CA TYR A 294 -6.59 -21.02 6.23
C TYR A 294 -6.45 -22.22 5.30
N GLN A 295 -5.79 -23.30 5.76
CA GLN A 295 -5.70 -24.55 5.00
C GLN A 295 -7.08 -25.16 4.76
N VAL A 296 -7.96 -25.14 5.78
CA VAL A 296 -9.36 -25.60 5.67
C VAL A 296 -10.16 -24.78 4.65
N MET A 297 -9.90 -23.47 4.52
CA MET A 297 -10.53 -22.64 3.50
C MET A 297 -10.07 -22.98 2.08
N GLY A 298 -8.99 -23.74 1.93
CA GLY A 298 -8.33 -24.05 0.67
C GLY A 298 -7.42 -22.90 0.19
N PRO A 299 -6.25 -23.22 -0.40
CA PRO A 299 -5.33 -22.21 -0.90
C PRO A 299 -5.93 -21.43 -2.07
N TYR A 300 -5.47 -20.20 -2.25
CA TYR A 300 -5.68 -19.37 -3.43
C TYR A 300 -4.33 -19.14 -4.11
N GLU A 301 -4.19 -19.57 -5.35
CA GLU A 301 -2.99 -19.29 -6.12
C GLU A 301 -3.14 -17.96 -6.85
N ARG A 302 -2.17 -17.06 -6.65
CA ARG A 302 -2.16 -15.75 -7.28
C ARG A 302 -1.76 -15.89 -8.75
N GLN A 303 -2.56 -15.31 -9.63
CA GLN A 303 -2.36 -15.38 -11.08
C GLN A 303 -1.35 -14.34 -11.55
N ILE A 304 -0.19 -14.82 -12.00
CA ILE A 304 0.92 -14.03 -12.54
C ILE A 304 0.87 -14.07 -14.08
N GLY A 305 1.20 -12.97 -14.74
CA GLY A 305 1.25 -12.83 -16.20
C GLY A 305 -0.12 -12.56 -16.85
N LYS A 306 -1.11 -12.11 -16.09
CA LYS A 306 -2.48 -11.82 -16.59
C LYS A 306 -2.77 -10.32 -16.78
N ARG A 307 -1.83 -9.45 -16.42
CA ARG A 307 -1.97 -7.99 -16.28
C ARG A 307 -0.77 -7.24 -16.86
N ILE A 308 -0.10 -7.81 -17.85
CA ILE A 308 1.09 -7.19 -18.50
C ILE A 308 0.76 -5.78 -19.00
N ASN A 309 -0.43 -5.58 -19.59
CA ASN A 309 -0.88 -4.26 -20.06
C ASN A 309 -1.20 -3.28 -18.91
N ASP A 310 -1.38 -3.78 -17.70
CA ASP A 310 -1.60 -3.01 -16.47
C ASP A 310 -0.31 -2.87 -15.66
N GLY A 311 0.86 -2.90 -16.32
CA GLY A 311 2.16 -2.68 -15.66
C GLY A 311 2.63 -3.82 -14.77
N GLU A 312 2.09 -5.03 -14.93
CA GLU A 312 2.58 -6.22 -14.24
C GLU A 312 4.04 -6.51 -14.61
N ALA A 313 4.87 -6.75 -13.61
CA ALA A 313 6.28 -7.07 -13.78
C ALA A 313 6.73 -8.08 -12.71
N ILE A 314 7.84 -8.76 -12.95
CA ILE A 314 8.55 -9.54 -11.92
C ILE A 314 9.78 -8.77 -11.48
N HIS A 315 10.05 -8.72 -10.18
CA HIS A 315 11.24 -8.05 -9.71
C HIS A 315 12.47 -8.97 -9.79
N GLN A 316 13.64 -8.42 -10.14
CA GLN A 316 14.90 -9.17 -10.34
C GLN A 316 15.27 -10.07 -9.14
N SER A 317 14.99 -9.64 -7.90
CA SER A 317 15.27 -10.45 -6.71
C SER A 317 14.55 -11.81 -6.69
N VAL A 318 13.44 -11.95 -7.41
CA VAL A 318 12.76 -13.24 -7.58
C VAL A 318 13.62 -14.18 -8.42
N LEU A 319 14.16 -13.68 -9.53
CA LEU A 319 15.04 -14.44 -10.40
C LEU A 319 16.34 -14.80 -9.70
N ASP A 320 16.92 -13.86 -8.94
CA ASP A 320 18.12 -14.10 -8.13
C ASP A 320 17.86 -15.24 -7.11
N ARG A 321 16.68 -15.26 -6.47
CA ARG A 321 16.27 -16.33 -5.55
C ARG A 321 16.08 -17.68 -6.24
N MET A 322 15.45 -17.71 -7.42
CA MET A 322 15.24 -18.93 -8.19
C MET A 322 16.56 -19.53 -8.69
N GLN A 323 17.51 -18.68 -9.09
CA GLN A 323 18.82 -19.11 -9.58
C GLN A 323 19.76 -19.56 -8.46
N HIS A 324 19.52 -19.14 -7.22
CA HIS A 324 20.31 -19.54 -6.07
C HIS A 324 19.89 -20.91 -5.55
N GLY A 325 20.62 -21.96 -5.94
CA GLY A 325 20.27 -23.35 -5.63
C GLY A 325 20.01 -23.69 -4.16
N LYS A 326 20.58 -22.95 -3.18
CA LYS A 326 20.28 -23.16 -1.75
C LYS A 326 18.83 -22.77 -1.37
N CYS A 327 18.18 -21.90 -2.15
CA CYS A 327 16.82 -21.42 -1.85
C CYS A 327 15.73 -22.44 -2.19
N ASP A 328 15.99 -23.38 -3.11
CA ASP A 328 15.02 -24.35 -3.63
C ASP A 328 13.65 -23.71 -3.94
N TYR A 329 13.68 -22.60 -4.70
CA TYR A 329 12.52 -21.74 -4.91
C TYR A 329 12.01 -21.85 -6.36
N ASP A 330 10.92 -22.61 -6.55
CA ASP A 330 10.23 -22.83 -7.84
C ASP A 330 8.70 -22.71 -7.67
N PRO A 331 8.16 -21.50 -7.47
CA PRO A 331 6.74 -21.32 -7.18
C PRO A 331 5.88 -21.67 -8.42
N PRO A 332 4.81 -22.47 -8.26
CA PRO A 332 4.03 -23.02 -9.38
C PRO A 332 3.38 -21.95 -10.26
N ASN A 333 3.03 -20.79 -9.68
CA ASN A 333 2.43 -19.67 -10.38
C ASN A 333 3.41 -18.86 -11.25
N ILE A 334 4.71 -19.15 -11.21
CA ILE A 334 5.74 -18.52 -12.07
C ILE A 334 6.24 -19.46 -13.18
N LYS A 335 5.89 -20.76 -13.14
CA LYS A 335 6.44 -21.78 -14.06
C LYS A 335 6.34 -21.43 -15.55
N GLY A 336 5.28 -20.72 -15.98
CA GLY A 336 5.13 -20.25 -17.36
C GLY A 336 6.11 -19.15 -17.83
N TYR A 337 6.94 -18.60 -16.92
CA TYR A 337 8.00 -17.64 -17.25
C TYR A 337 9.17 -18.31 -17.98
N HIS A 338 9.54 -19.54 -17.61
CA HIS A 338 10.61 -20.28 -18.27
C HIS A 338 10.21 -20.87 -19.62
N ASP A 339 8.90 -21.12 -19.82
CA ASP A 339 8.36 -21.76 -21.02
C ASP A 339 8.09 -20.78 -22.18
N ASN A 340 8.59 -19.53 -22.13
CA ASN A 340 8.33 -18.47 -23.12
C ASN A 340 6.83 -18.15 -23.35
N GLN A 341 5.94 -18.53 -22.42
CA GLN A 341 4.49 -18.33 -22.58
C GLN A 341 3.98 -16.99 -22.02
N ALA A 342 4.75 -16.35 -21.14
CA ALA A 342 4.44 -15.03 -20.61
C ALA A 342 5.70 -14.16 -20.60
N ASN A 343 5.82 -13.24 -21.57
CA ASN A 343 6.85 -12.19 -21.59
C ASN A 343 6.57 -11.15 -20.50
N ILE A 344 6.65 -11.53 -19.22
CA ILE A 344 6.45 -10.62 -18.10
C ILE A 344 7.70 -9.74 -17.99
N PRO A 345 7.58 -8.40 -18.04
CA PRO A 345 8.71 -7.51 -17.87
C PRO A 345 9.44 -7.74 -16.54
N VAL A 346 10.77 -7.63 -16.56
CA VAL A 346 11.57 -7.64 -15.34
C VAL A 346 11.87 -6.21 -14.92
N VAL A 347 11.57 -5.86 -13.67
CA VAL A 347 11.98 -4.59 -13.05
C VAL A 347 13.11 -4.84 -12.05
N ASN A 348 13.93 -3.82 -11.84
CA ASN A 348 15.09 -3.90 -10.97
C ASN A 348 15.08 -2.77 -9.94
N THR A 349 15.95 -2.87 -8.93
CA THR A 349 16.32 -1.73 -8.08
C THR A 349 17.83 -1.53 -8.14
N ASN A 350 18.28 -0.32 -8.45
CA ASN A 350 19.69 0.01 -8.59
C ASN A 350 20.30 0.66 -7.33
N ARG A 351 19.49 1.00 -6.31
CA ARG A 351 19.95 1.60 -5.04
C ARG A 351 20.70 0.63 -4.13
N ILE A 352 20.76 -0.64 -4.49
CA ILE A 352 21.40 -1.70 -3.70
C ILE A 352 22.30 -2.56 -4.58
N LYS A 353 23.32 -3.16 -3.99
CA LYS A 353 24.08 -4.23 -4.65
C LYS A 353 23.18 -5.46 -4.75
N ARG A 354 23.12 -6.08 -5.94
CA ARG A 354 22.25 -7.24 -6.24
C ARG A 354 23.06 -8.47 -6.65
N GLY A 355 22.39 -9.62 -6.71
CA GLY A 355 22.95 -10.88 -7.18
C GLY A 355 23.86 -11.60 -6.18
N GLU A 356 24.19 -11.00 -5.04
CA GLU A 356 24.96 -11.65 -3.98
C GLU A 356 24.03 -12.14 -2.87
N PRO A 357 24.04 -13.45 -2.54
CA PRO A 357 23.26 -13.96 -1.43
C PRO A 357 23.81 -13.41 -0.12
N CYS A 358 22.92 -13.16 0.84
CA CYS A 358 23.35 -12.85 2.20
C CYS A 358 24.06 -14.06 2.81
N PRO A 359 24.97 -13.83 3.77
CA PRO A 359 25.50 -14.89 4.62
C PRO A 359 24.36 -15.71 5.23
N ASP A 360 24.63 -16.99 5.51
CA ASP A 360 23.66 -17.85 6.22
C ASP A 360 23.33 -17.17 7.58
N LEU A 361 22.05 -16.80 7.77
CA LEU A 361 21.53 -16.03 8.91
C LEU A 361 21.35 -16.86 10.18
#